data_AF-G4D1Z4-F1
#
_entry.id   AF-G4D1Z4-F1
#
_cell.length_a   1.000
_cell.length_b   1.000
_cell.length_c   1.000
_cell.angle_alpha   90.00
_cell.angle_beta   90.00
_cell.angle_gamma   90.00
#
_symmetry.space_group_name_H-M   'P 1'
#
loop_
_entity.id
_entity.type
_entity.pdbx_description
1 polymer ?
#
loop_
_entity_poly.entity_id
_entity_poly.type
_entity_poly.pdbx_seq_one_letter_code
_entity_poly.pdbx_strand_id
1 'polypeptide(L)'
;MKYISISDSEPIDIENLIFARKIDRRTDGKEKLLPVYREAIKPEVEIKFTLNIDERFPYNIEDIKEAIKEFESVVYEKFIRNFKISKKEDLKIYIGGGVGYQSKTSVYNLIRDKKISTKIVSRILDDKFNYKKRNNDTKNIHEDDWKKGVSPRVIKLTNYNNRKFEMGLCSIKFEEIK
;
A
#
# COMPACT_ATOMS: atom_id res chain seq x y z
N MET A 1 16.91 -2.55 -12.01
CA MET A 1 18.11 -2.73 -11.16
C MET A 1 18.99 -3.76 -11.84
N LYS A 2 20.32 -3.61 -11.82
CA LYS A 2 21.24 -4.66 -12.27
C LYS A 2 21.51 -5.57 -11.05
N TYR A 3 21.69 -6.88 -11.24
CA TYR A 3 22.05 -7.88 -10.20
C TYR A 3 20.93 -8.40 -9.28
N ILE A 4 19.69 -8.00 -9.52
CA ILE A 4 18.50 -8.61 -8.91
C ILE A 4 17.46 -8.87 -9.99
N SER A 5 16.89 -10.06 -10.01
CA SER A 5 15.81 -10.41 -10.93
C SER A 5 14.71 -11.16 -10.19
N ILE A 6 13.46 -10.84 -10.50
CA ILE A 6 12.28 -11.54 -10.00
C ILE A 6 11.59 -12.11 -11.24
N SER A 7 11.30 -13.42 -11.23
CA SER A 7 10.56 -14.06 -12.33
C SER A 7 9.13 -13.56 -12.40
N ASP A 8 8.44 -13.84 -13.51
CA ASP A 8 6.99 -13.88 -13.48
C ASP A 8 6.52 -15.07 -12.62
N SER A 9 5.27 -15.03 -12.14
CA SER A 9 4.68 -16.17 -11.44
C SER A 9 4.22 -17.24 -12.42
N GLU A 10 3.92 -18.42 -11.90
CA GLU A 10 3.07 -19.37 -12.62
C GLU A 10 1.68 -18.76 -12.87
N PRO A 11 0.98 -19.20 -13.94
CA PRO A 11 -0.40 -18.82 -14.17
C PRO A 11 -1.29 -19.13 -12.97
N ILE A 12 -2.26 -18.25 -12.71
CA ILE A 12 -3.21 -18.39 -11.60
C ILE A 12 -4.53 -18.90 -12.16
N ASP A 13 -5.11 -19.92 -11.53
CA ASP A 13 -6.40 -20.46 -11.96
C ASP A 13 -7.52 -19.42 -11.86
N ILE A 14 -8.44 -19.45 -12.82
CA ILE A 14 -9.56 -18.51 -12.92
C ILE A 14 -10.45 -18.55 -11.67
N GLU A 15 -10.58 -19.72 -11.02
CA GLU A 15 -11.33 -19.89 -9.76
C GLU A 15 -10.73 -19.12 -8.56
N ASN A 16 -9.50 -18.63 -8.70
CA ASN A 16 -8.84 -17.79 -7.71
C ASN A 16 -9.08 -16.29 -7.98
N LEU A 17 -9.80 -15.93 -9.03
CA LEU A 17 -10.14 -14.55 -9.37
C LEU A 17 -11.51 -14.14 -8.80
N ILE A 18 -11.59 -12.91 -8.33
CA ILE A 18 -12.80 -12.29 -7.76
C ILE A 18 -12.98 -10.86 -8.27
N PHE A 19 -14.22 -10.38 -8.25
CA PHE A 19 -14.53 -8.95 -8.43
C PHE A 19 -14.56 -8.24 -7.07
N ALA A 20 -13.43 -7.65 -6.70
CA ALA A 20 -13.27 -6.89 -5.47
C ALA A 20 -13.81 -5.46 -5.62
N ARG A 21 -14.88 -5.13 -4.89
CA ARG A 21 -15.40 -3.75 -4.82
C ARG A 21 -14.53 -2.90 -3.90
N LYS A 22 -14.09 -1.75 -4.38
CA LYS A 22 -13.32 -0.80 -3.59
C LYS A 22 -14.18 -0.11 -2.52
N ILE A 23 -13.68 -0.13 -1.29
CA ILE A 23 -14.24 0.56 -0.13
C ILE A 23 -13.18 1.56 0.38
N ASP A 24 -13.57 2.83 0.47
CA ASP A 24 -12.74 3.86 1.10
C ASP A 24 -13.17 4.05 2.54
N ARG A 25 -12.28 3.74 3.50
CA ARG A 25 -12.54 3.96 4.93
C ARG A 25 -11.73 5.13 5.46
N ARG A 26 -12.40 6.03 6.19
CA ARG A 26 -11.81 7.22 6.82
C ARG A 26 -11.30 6.91 8.23
N THR A 27 -10.56 7.85 8.81
CA THR A 27 -10.03 7.75 10.18
C THR A 27 -11.13 7.71 11.26
N ASP A 28 -12.30 8.28 10.99
CA ASP A 28 -13.49 8.20 11.85
C ASP A 28 -14.24 6.87 11.73
N GLY A 29 -13.76 5.95 10.87
CA GLY A 29 -14.40 4.66 10.61
C GLY A 29 -15.51 4.71 9.56
N LYS A 30 -15.90 5.89 9.05
CA LYS A 30 -16.90 5.98 7.99
C LYS A 30 -16.39 5.36 6.70
N GLU A 31 -17.24 4.54 6.10
CA GLU A 31 -16.94 3.82 4.87
C GLU A 31 -17.78 4.36 3.73
N LYS A 32 -17.13 4.50 2.56
CA LYS A 32 -17.79 4.81 1.30
C LYS A 32 -17.54 3.65 0.35
N LEU A 33 -18.62 2.97 -0.03
CA LEU A 33 -18.57 1.98 -1.11
C LEU A 33 -18.51 2.71 -2.45
N LEU A 34 -17.47 2.48 -3.24
CA LEU A 34 -17.34 3.08 -4.56
C LEU A 34 -17.91 2.14 -5.63
N PRO A 35 -18.53 2.65 -6.71
CA PRO A 35 -18.96 1.85 -7.85
C PRO A 35 -17.75 1.49 -8.74
N VAL A 36 -16.67 1.02 -8.11
CA VAL A 36 -15.42 0.64 -8.77
C VAL A 36 -15.07 -0.76 -8.32
N TYR A 37 -15.01 -1.67 -9.28
CA TYR A 37 -14.67 -3.07 -9.08
C TYR A 37 -13.32 -3.33 -9.74
N ARG A 38 -12.55 -4.24 -9.15
CA ARG A 38 -11.30 -4.73 -9.71
C ARG A 38 -11.35 -6.24 -9.76
N GLU A 39 -10.95 -6.79 -10.88
CA GLU A 39 -10.52 -8.19 -10.92
C GLU A 39 -9.27 -8.31 -10.04
N ALA A 40 -9.32 -9.22 -9.08
CA ALA A 40 -8.28 -9.42 -8.08
C ALA A 40 -8.20 -10.89 -7.70
N ILE A 41 -7.06 -11.31 -7.18
CA ILE A 41 -6.89 -12.65 -6.63
C ILE A 41 -7.58 -12.70 -5.26
N LYS A 42 -8.33 -13.77 -4.98
CA LYS A 42 -8.99 -13.97 -3.69
C LYS A 42 -7.96 -14.16 -2.57
N PRO A 43 -8.29 -13.83 -1.31
CA PRO A 43 -7.41 -14.08 -0.18
C PRO A 43 -7.00 -15.55 -0.07
N GLU A 44 -5.88 -15.81 0.61
CA GLU A 44 -5.38 -17.15 0.95
C GLU A 44 -4.95 -17.99 -0.27
N VAL A 45 -4.57 -17.33 -1.36
CA VAL A 45 -3.91 -17.95 -2.53
C VAL A 45 -2.41 -17.73 -2.44
N GLU A 46 -1.63 -18.81 -2.56
CA GLU A 46 -0.17 -18.75 -2.64
C GLU A 46 0.27 -18.54 -4.09
N ILE A 47 1.20 -17.61 -4.29
CA ILE A 47 1.79 -17.31 -5.61
C ILE A 47 3.30 -17.31 -5.44
N LYS A 48 3.98 -18.09 -6.26
CA LYS A 48 5.43 -18.30 -6.18
C LYS A 48 6.14 -17.48 -7.24
N PHE A 49 7.30 -16.94 -6.84
CA PHE A 49 8.20 -16.17 -7.68
C PHE A 49 9.62 -16.62 -7.38
N THR A 50 10.48 -16.66 -8.39
CA THR A 50 11.92 -16.90 -8.22
C THR A 50 12.64 -15.57 -8.13
N LEU A 51 13.30 -15.33 -7.00
CA LEU A 51 14.20 -14.19 -6.79
C LEU A 51 15.64 -14.66 -6.94
N ASN A 52 16.37 -14.10 -7.92
CA ASN A 52 17.81 -14.27 -8.03
C ASN A 52 18.52 -13.00 -7.55
N ILE A 53 19.49 -13.19 -6.66
CA ILE A 53 20.40 -12.15 -6.18
C ILE A 53 21.79 -12.55 -6.63
N ASP A 54 22.37 -11.77 -7.54
CA ASP A 54 23.73 -11.99 -8.01
C ASP A 54 24.73 -11.49 -6.96
N GLU A 55 25.87 -12.17 -6.82
CA GLU A 55 26.91 -11.85 -5.83
C GLU A 55 27.45 -10.41 -5.91
N ARG A 56 27.31 -9.76 -7.07
CA ARG A 56 27.69 -8.35 -7.28
C ARG A 56 26.69 -7.38 -6.66
N PHE A 57 25.51 -7.85 -6.24
CA PHE A 57 24.54 -7.02 -5.54
C PHE A 57 25.05 -6.76 -4.11
N PRO A 58 25.12 -5.50 -3.65
CA PRO A 58 25.74 -5.16 -2.37
C PRO A 58 24.93 -5.58 -1.14
N TYR A 59 23.75 -6.18 -1.33
CA TYR A 59 22.82 -6.56 -0.27
C TYR A 59 22.44 -8.03 -0.42
N ASN A 60 22.26 -8.72 0.69
CA ASN A 60 21.79 -10.11 0.70
C ASN A 60 20.27 -10.17 0.95
N ILE A 61 19.74 -11.38 1.06
CA ILE A 61 18.31 -11.61 1.29
C ILE A 61 17.83 -11.07 2.65
N GLU A 62 18.66 -11.09 3.68
CA GLU A 62 18.31 -10.57 5.00
C GLU A 62 18.22 -9.04 5.00
N ASP A 63 19.11 -8.36 4.28
CA ASP A 63 19.02 -6.91 4.07
C ASP A 63 17.71 -6.51 3.39
N ILE A 64 17.27 -7.29 2.39
CA ILE A 64 15.99 -7.08 1.69
C ILE A 64 14.81 -7.28 2.65
N LYS A 65 14.83 -8.35 3.46
CA LYS A 65 13.78 -8.63 4.46
C LYS A 65 13.68 -7.49 5.48
N GLU A 66 14.82 -7.01 5.99
CA GLU A 66 14.83 -5.90 6.95
C GLU A 66 14.34 -4.60 6.30
N ALA A 67 14.74 -4.30 5.05
CA ALA A 67 14.23 -3.14 4.32
C ALA A 67 12.70 -3.17 4.13
N ILE A 68 12.13 -4.34 3.83
CA ILE A 68 10.66 -4.52 3.74
C ILE A 68 10.01 -4.24 5.10
N LYS A 69 10.57 -4.80 6.17
CA LYS A 69 10.06 -4.67 7.54
C LYS A 69 10.13 -3.23 8.04
N GLU A 70 11.24 -2.54 7.80
CA GLU A 70 11.38 -1.11 8.13
C GLU A 70 10.36 -0.27 7.38
N PHE A 71 10.22 -0.49 6.07
CA PHE A 71 9.24 0.21 5.25
C PHE A 71 7.81 0.01 5.76
N GLU A 72 7.43 -1.24 6.04
CA GLU A 72 6.12 -1.59 6.59
C GLU A 72 5.89 -0.93 7.94
N SER A 73 6.86 -1.00 8.85
CA SER A 73 6.77 -0.44 10.20
C SER A 73 6.52 1.08 10.17
N VAL A 74 7.23 1.80 9.30
CA VAL A 74 7.03 3.26 9.15
C VAL A 74 5.67 3.58 8.53
N VAL A 75 5.25 2.84 7.50
CA VAL A 75 3.92 3.00 6.89
C VAL A 75 2.82 2.69 7.92
N TYR A 76 3.02 1.67 8.75
CA TYR A 76 2.09 1.33 9.82
C TYR A 76 1.96 2.49 10.81
N GLU A 77 3.10 2.93 11.36
CA GLU A 77 3.13 3.94 12.42
C GLU A 77 2.63 5.31 11.98
N LYS A 78 3.04 5.75 10.77
CA LYS A 78 2.70 7.09 10.28
C LYS A 78 1.34 7.13 9.59
N PHE A 79 0.89 6.04 8.97
CA PHE A 79 -0.33 6.01 8.17
C PHE A 79 -1.40 5.00 8.67
N ILE A 80 -1.13 3.69 8.68
CA ILE A 80 -2.17 2.66 8.88
C ILE A 80 -2.82 2.74 10.26
N ARG A 81 -2.03 2.98 11.31
CA ARG A 81 -2.51 3.06 12.70
C ARG A 81 -3.62 4.09 12.91
N ASN A 82 -3.63 5.17 12.11
CA ASN A 82 -4.67 6.20 12.17
C ASN A 82 -6.07 5.70 11.73
N PHE A 83 -6.16 4.51 11.13
CA PHE A 83 -7.40 3.87 10.68
C PHE A 83 -7.88 2.74 11.58
N LYS A 84 -7.35 2.63 12.81
CA LYS A 84 -7.70 1.61 13.82
C LYS A 84 -7.54 0.17 13.30
N ILE A 85 -6.50 -0.05 12.48
CA ILE A 85 -6.09 -1.38 12.03
C ILE A 85 -4.97 -1.87 12.96
N SER A 86 -5.11 -3.12 13.42
CA SER A 86 -4.08 -3.76 14.22
C SER A 86 -2.83 -4.03 13.40
N LYS A 87 -1.66 -3.90 14.04
CA LYS A 87 -0.39 -4.29 13.41
C LYS A 87 -0.44 -5.79 13.10
N LYS A 88 0.13 -6.17 11.96
CA LYS A 88 0.31 -7.57 11.60
C LYS A 88 1.71 -8.01 12.01
N GLU A 89 1.85 -9.25 12.46
CA GLU A 89 3.13 -9.78 12.94
C GLU A 89 4.00 -10.30 11.79
N ASP A 90 3.40 -10.99 10.81
CA ASP A 90 4.15 -11.50 9.66
C ASP A 90 4.63 -10.37 8.75
N LEU A 91 5.72 -10.62 8.01
CA LEU A 91 6.22 -9.72 6.98
C LEU A 91 5.16 -9.48 5.91
N LYS A 92 4.72 -8.22 5.79
CA LYS A 92 3.68 -7.81 4.83
C LYS A 92 4.23 -6.90 3.74
N ILE A 93 3.64 -7.04 2.56
CA ILE A 93 3.88 -6.16 1.41
C ILE A 93 2.55 -5.73 0.79
N TYR A 94 2.57 -4.57 0.12
CA TYR A 94 1.43 -4.06 -0.64
C TYR A 94 1.71 -4.12 -2.13
N ILE A 95 0.95 -4.93 -2.86
CA ILE A 95 1.11 -5.15 -4.31
C ILE A 95 -0.12 -4.74 -5.12
N GLY A 96 0.10 -4.38 -6.38
CA GLY A 96 -0.96 -3.96 -7.29
C GLY A 96 -1.29 -2.46 -7.26
N GLY A 97 -2.15 -2.00 -8.18
CA GLY A 97 -2.46 -0.58 -8.37
C GLY A 97 -3.58 -0.02 -7.47
N GLY A 98 -4.14 -0.84 -6.58
CA GLY A 98 -5.31 -0.49 -5.75
C GLY A 98 -4.98 -0.10 -4.31
N VAL A 99 -3.71 -0.18 -3.94
CA VAL A 99 -3.23 -0.19 -2.54
C VAL A 99 -3.08 1.19 -1.88
N GLY A 100 -3.13 2.26 -2.68
CA GLY A 100 -2.98 3.64 -2.20
C GLY A 100 -1.59 4.23 -2.38
N TYR A 101 -1.45 5.49 -2.00
CA TYR A 101 -0.25 6.31 -2.22
C TYR A 101 0.93 5.89 -1.33
N GLN A 102 0.63 5.61 -0.06
CA GLN A 102 1.62 5.32 0.98
C GLN A 102 2.45 4.06 0.70
N SER A 103 1.88 3.09 -0.01
CA SER A 103 2.52 1.83 -0.37
C SER A 103 3.27 1.88 -1.71
N LYS A 104 3.19 3.02 -2.42
CA LYS A 104 3.86 3.24 -3.72
C LYS A 104 4.87 4.38 -3.67
N THR A 105 5.08 4.99 -2.50
CA THR A 105 5.96 6.13 -2.33
C THR A 105 6.75 6.03 -1.04
N SER A 106 7.93 6.67 -1.01
CA SER A 106 8.83 6.61 0.14
C SER A 106 8.81 7.87 0.99
N VAL A 107 7.91 8.83 0.76
CA VAL A 107 7.92 10.12 1.48
C VAL A 107 7.82 9.95 3.00
N TYR A 108 6.95 9.04 3.46
CA TYR A 108 6.84 8.73 4.88
C TYR A 108 8.09 8.05 5.45
N ASN A 109 8.80 7.28 4.63
CA ASN A 109 10.04 6.60 5.00
C ASN A 109 11.24 7.56 5.07
N LEU A 110 11.34 8.48 4.11
CA LEU A 110 12.48 9.41 4.01
C LEU A 110 12.47 10.52 5.07
N ILE A 111 11.30 10.86 5.62
CA ILE A 111 11.16 12.00 6.52
C ILE A 111 10.78 11.51 7.92
N ARG A 112 11.72 11.63 8.87
CA ARG A 112 11.57 11.15 10.25
C ARG A 112 10.32 11.72 10.93
N ASP A 113 10.13 13.04 10.85
CA ASP A 113 9.00 13.72 11.48
C ASP A 113 7.66 13.42 10.79
N LYS A 114 6.69 12.88 11.56
CA LYS A 114 5.36 12.50 11.06
C LYS A 114 4.56 13.73 10.57
N LYS A 115 4.66 14.87 11.24
CA LYS A 115 3.88 16.07 10.90
C LYS A 115 4.41 16.69 9.60
N ILE A 116 5.73 16.77 9.44
CA ILE A 116 6.39 17.26 8.22
C ILE A 116 6.09 16.34 7.05
N SER A 117 6.29 15.02 7.20
CA SER A 117 5.98 14.05 6.14
C SER A 117 4.51 14.12 5.72
N THR A 118 3.59 14.18 6.67
CA THR A 118 2.15 14.30 6.38
C THR A 118 1.81 15.60 5.64
N LYS A 119 2.42 16.74 6.03
CA LYS A 119 2.24 18.03 5.35
C LYS A 119 2.75 18.00 3.91
N ILE A 120 3.88 17.34 3.66
CA ILE A 120 4.43 17.18 2.31
C ILE A 120 3.52 16.28 1.46
N VAL A 121 3.08 15.14 1.99
CA VAL A 121 2.14 14.25 1.28
C VAL A 121 0.83 14.98 0.96
N SER A 122 0.30 15.72 1.93
CA SER A 122 -0.89 16.57 1.77
C SER A 122 -0.74 17.57 0.61
N ARG A 123 0.40 18.26 0.51
CA ARG A 123 0.70 19.16 -0.61
C ARG A 123 0.85 18.44 -1.95
N ILE A 124 1.59 17.33 -2.00
CA ILE A 124 1.76 16.53 -3.23
C ILE A 124 0.40 16.08 -3.77
N LEU A 125 -0.48 15.58 -2.90
CA LEU A 125 -1.80 15.14 -3.31
C LEU A 125 -2.70 16.31 -3.72
N ASP A 126 -2.62 17.45 -3.04
CA ASP A 126 -3.33 18.67 -3.42
C ASP A 126 -2.91 19.13 -4.82
N ASP A 127 -1.61 19.23 -5.09
CA ASP A 127 -1.07 19.63 -6.39
C ASP A 127 -1.48 18.67 -7.52
N LYS A 128 -1.50 17.35 -7.24
CA LYS A 128 -1.87 16.34 -8.24
C LYS A 128 -3.37 16.22 -8.50
N PHE A 129 -4.20 16.46 -7.48
CA PHE A 129 -5.65 16.23 -7.55
C PHE A 129 -6.49 17.51 -7.50
N ASN A 130 -5.88 18.69 -7.43
CA ASN A 130 -6.54 19.99 -7.63
C ASN A 130 -6.96 20.23 -9.09
N TYR A 131 -7.81 19.33 -9.61
CA TYR A 131 -8.51 19.53 -10.88
C TYR A 131 -9.42 20.77 -10.86
N LYS A 132 -9.83 21.25 -9.67
CA LYS A 132 -10.75 22.38 -9.52
C LYS A 132 -10.16 23.76 -9.84
N LYS A 133 -8.84 23.89 -10.00
CA LYS A 133 -8.24 25.09 -10.62
C LYS A 133 -8.67 25.30 -12.08
N ARG A 134 -9.23 24.29 -12.74
CA ARG A 134 -9.81 24.42 -14.11
C ARG A 134 -11.25 24.96 -14.13
N ASN A 135 -11.98 24.97 -13.01
CA ASN A 135 -13.41 25.32 -12.95
C ASN A 135 -13.74 26.41 -11.90
N ASN A 136 -12.81 27.32 -11.57
CA ASN A 136 -12.99 28.43 -10.62
C ASN A 136 -13.34 28.07 -9.16
N ASP A 137 -13.29 26.79 -8.78
CA ASP A 137 -13.36 26.39 -7.37
C ASP A 137 -11.95 26.37 -6.77
N THR A 138 -11.60 27.39 -5.99
CA THR A 138 -10.27 27.59 -5.38
C THR A 138 -10.00 26.76 -4.12
N LYS A 139 -10.82 25.74 -3.83
CA LYS A 139 -10.69 25.00 -2.57
C LYS A 139 -9.60 23.95 -2.67
N ASN A 140 -8.50 24.16 -1.95
CA ASN A 140 -7.43 23.17 -1.76
C ASN A 140 -7.98 21.99 -0.93
N ILE A 141 -8.39 20.92 -1.63
CA ILE A 141 -9.15 19.80 -1.03
C ILE A 141 -8.29 19.00 -0.05
N HIS A 142 -6.98 18.96 -0.31
CA HIS A 142 -6.01 18.13 0.38
C HIS A 142 -4.95 18.91 1.15
N GLU A 143 -4.75 20.22 0.91
CA GLU A 143 -3.74 21.04 1.59
C GLU A 143 -3.86 21.01 3.12
N ASP A 144 -5.08 20.86 3.64
CA ASP A 144 -5.34 20.85 5.08
C ASP A 144 -5.50 19.45 5.67
N ASP A 145 -5.22 18.40 4.90
CA ASP A 145 -5.31 17.01 5.38
C ASP A 145 -4.33 16.74 6.52
N TRP A 146 -3.15 17.39 6.51
CA TRP A 146 -2.19 17.26 7.60
C TRP A 146 -2.70 17.78 8.95
N LYS A 147 -3.63 18.74 8.97
CA LYS A 147 -4.28 19.22 10.21
C LYS A 147 -5.12 18.13 10.86
N LYS A 148 -5.51 17.09 10.11
CA LYS A 148 -6.24 15.91 10.59
C LYS A 148 -5.33 14.75 10.99
N GLY A 149 -4.01 14.96 10.96
CA GLY A 149 -3.01 14.01 11.48
C GLY A 149 -2.56 12.91 10.52
N VAL A 150 -3.17 12.78 9.33
CA VAL A 150 -2.78 11.79 8.30
C VAL A 150 -3.15 12.24 6.90
N SER A 151 -2.37 11.85 5.90
CA SER A 151 -2.66 12.06 4.47
C SER A 151 -2.09 10.92 3.63
N PRO A 152 -2.82 10.33 2.66
CA PRO A 152 -4.24 10.51 2.38
C PRO A 152 -5.17 10.22 3.59
N ARG A 153 -6.41 10.70 3.54
CA ARG A 153 -7.39 10.52 4.64
C ARG A 153 -8.22 9.24 4.57
N VAL A 154 -7.87 8.32 3.67
CA VAL A 154 -8.63 7.08 3.43
C VAL A 154 -7.70 5.91 3.20
N ILE A 155 -8.03 4.78 3.83
CA ILE A 155 -7.45 3.47 3.54
C ILE A 155 -8.34 2.69 2.57
N LYS A 156 -7.72 1.82 1.76
CA LYS A 156 -8.38 1.10 0.66
C LYS A 156 -8.68 -0.33 1.11
N LEU A 157 -9.97 -0.67 1.18
CA LEU A 157 -10.45 -1.97 1.63
C LEU A 157 -11.31 -2.63 0.55
N THR A 158 -11.54 -3.92 0.72
CA THR A 158 -12.56 -4.71 -0.01
C THR A 158 -13.23 -5.67 0.96
N ASN A 159 -14.41 -6.18 0.57
CA ASN A 159 -15.08 -7.28 1.26
C ASN A 159 -14.91 -8.57 0.45
N TYR A 160 -14.64 -9.66 1.15
CA TYR A 160 -14.68 -11.02 0.61
C TYR A 160 -15.21 -11.96 1.70
N ASN A 161 -16.21 -12.78 1.39
CA ASN A 161 -16.88 -13.69 2.35
C ASN A 161 -17.20 -13.03 3.70
N ASN A 162 -17.86 -11.85 3.66
CA ASN A 162 -18.25 -11.05 4.83
C ASN A 162 -17.10 -10.58 5.73
N ARG A 163 -15.85 -10.69 5.27
CA ARG A 163 -14.66 -10.18 5.96
C ARG A 163 -14.06 -9.01 5.18
N LYS A 164 -13.51 -8.04 5.93
CA LYS A 164 -12.82 -6.87 5.39
C LYS A 164 -11.33 -7.17 5.20
N PHE A 165 -10.82 -6.82 4.03
CA PHE A 165 -9.41 -6.95 3.70
C PHE A 165 -8.86 -5.61 3.23
N GLU A 166 -7.62 -5.32 3.58
CA GLU A 166 -6.85 -4.25 2.97
C GLU A 166 -6.51 -4.64 1.53
N MET A 167 -6.81 -3.78 0.56
CA MET A 167 -6.59 -4.13 -0.84
C MET A 167 -5.09 -4.30 -1.11
N GLY A 168 -4.73 -5.43 -1.73
CA GLY A 168 -3.37 -5.76 -2.16
C GLY A 168 -2.37 -6.01 -1.03
N LEU A 169 -2.83 -6.16 0.21
CA LEU A 169 -2.00 -6.59 1.34
C LEU A 169 -1.73 -8.10 1.21
N CYS A 170 -0.45 -8.47 1.18
CA CYS A 170 0.01 -9.86 1.10
C CYS A 170 1.02 -10.14 2.21
N SER A 171 1.03 -11.37 2.71
CA SER A 171 2.20 -11.92 3.41
C SER A 171 3.25 -12.34 2.39
N ILE A 172 4.53 -12.18 2.73
CA ILE A 172 5.64 -12.70 1.94
C ILE A 172 6.52 -13.62 2.79
N LYS A 173 6.98 -14.71 2.17
CA LYS A 173 7.94 -15.65 2.73
C LYS A 173 9.05 -15.88 1.70
N PHE A 174 10.23 -16.24 2.20
CA PHE A 174 11.40 -16.51 1.37
C PHE A 174 11.92 -17.89 1.71
N GLU A 175 12.15 -18.69 0.68
CA GLU A 175 12.69 -20.05 0.79
C GLU A 175 13.87 -20.16 -0.17
N GLU A 176 15.00 -20.64 0.32
CA GLU A 176 16.18 -20.87 -0.51
C GLU A 176 15.98 -22.16 -1.31
N ILE A 177 16.12 -22.08 -2.63
CA ILE A 177 16.03 -23.23 -3.51
C ILE A 177 17.42 -23.87 -3.54
N LYS A 178 17.51 -25.12 -3.10
CA LYS A 178 18.73 -25.94 -3.17
C LYS A 178 18.92 -26.55 -4.55
#